data_AF-A0AAV8DDJ4-F1
#
_entry.id   AF-A0AAV8DDJ4-F1
#
_cell.length_a   1.000
_cell.length_b   1.000
_cell.length_c   1.000
_cell.angle_alpha   90.00
_cell.angle_beta   90.00
_cell.angle_gamma   90.00
#
_symmetry.space_group_name_H-M   'P 1'
#
loop_
_entity.id
_entity.type
_entity.pdbx_description
1 polymer ?
#
loop_
_entity_poly.entity_id
_entity_poly.type
_entity_poly.pdbx_seq_one_letter_code
_entity_poly.pdbx_strand_id
1 'polypeptide(L)'
;MESSGAFPETAAHPRRHLRGFLSIDLCKELEFIHRSCATAGYRTGVLSTTLAHLSATGCSHLLLPFVKVRERLKEAVEEAFDCQFELFVEFTGLISWCKGASIGWHSDDNKPYLKQRDFSAVCYLNDQGKDFKGGTLRFQDGEPSSIAPVAGDVAIYTADY
;
A
#
# COMPACT_ATOMS: atom_id res chain seq x y z
N MET A 1 27.24 32.35 -23.28
CA MET A 1 26.82 32.62 -21.89
C MET A 1 25.54 31.83 -21.69
N GLU A 2 25.71 30.54 -21.44
CA GLU A 2 24.60 29.59 -21.29
C GLU A 2 23.99 29.81 -19.90
N SER A 3 22.70 30.12 -19.84
CA SER A 3 21.98 30.17 -18.59
C SER A 3 21.79 28.74 -18.11
N SER A 4 22.48 28.38 -17.05
CA SER A 4 22.19 27.20 -16.24
C SER A 4 20.75 27.28 -15.72
N GLY A 5 19.84 26.61 -16.41
CA GLY A 5 18.50 26.33 -15.88
C GLY A 5 18.66 25.40 -14.69
N ALA A 6 18.71 25.97 -13.49
CA ALA A 6 18.57 25.21 -12.26
C ALA A 6 17.21 24.49 -12.31
N PHE A 7 17.23 23.16 -12.28
CA PHE A 7 16.05 22.39 -11.93
C PHE A 7 15.60 22.86 -10.54
N PRO A 8 14.31 23.11 -10.30
CA PRO A 8 13.86 23.43 -8.94
C PRO A 8 14.11 22.21 -8.04
N GLU A 9 15.14 22.29 -7.20
CA GLU A 9 15.42 21.38 -6.07
C GLU A 9 14.36 21.58 -4.98
N THR A 10 13.17 21.06 -5.25
CA THR A 10 12.30 20.39 -4.29
C THR A 10 11.47 19.45 -5.14
N ALA A 11 11.97 18.25 -5.41
CA ALA A 11 11.11 17.22 -5.98
C ALA A 11 9.98 16.99 -4.98
N ALA A 12 8.80 17.54 -5.25
CA ALA A 12 7.65 17.33 -4.42
C ALA A 12 7.31 15.85 -4.52
N HIS A 13 7.62 15.05 -3.49
CA HIS A 13 7.22 13.64 -3.40
C HIS A 13 5.69 13.61 -3.22
N PRO A 14 4.91 13.48 -4.31
CA PRO A 14 3.48 13.70 -4.24
C PRO A 14 2.85 12.55 -3.47
N ARG A 15 1.97 12.90 -2.54
CA ARG A 15 1.18 11.95 -1.77
C ARG A 15 -0.29 12.18 -2.06
N ARG A 16 -1.07 11.10 -2.08
CA ARG A 16 -2.53 11.15 -2.19
C ARG A 16 -3.15 10.32 -1.09
N HIS A 17 -4.18 10.88 -0.47
CA HIS A 17 -5.05 10.18 0.46
C HIS A 17 -6.45 10.13 -0.17
N LEU A 18 -6.81 8.97 -0.71
CA LEU A 18 -8.11 8.74 -1.32
C LEU A 18 -9.05 8.17 -0.26
N ARG A 19 -10.12 8.92 0.07
CA ARG A 19 -11.08 8.51 1.09
C ARG A 19 -12.20 7.66 0.51
N GLY A 20 -12.59 6.60 1.23
CA GLY A 20 -13.70 5.72 0.83
C GLY A 20 -13.52 5.06 -0.53
N PHE A 21 -12.28 4.76 -0.91
CA PHE A 21 -11.93 4.14 -2.19
C PHE A 21 -12.50 2.72 -2.32
N LEU A 22 -12.50 1.96 -1.22
CA LEU A 22 -13.21 0.69 -1.10
C LEU A 22 -14.48 0.88 -0.27
N SER A 23 -15.52 0.10 -0.61
CA SER A 23 -16.68 -0.03 0.27
C SER A 23 -16.31 -0.82 1.52
N ILE A 24 -17.00 -0.55 2.62
CA ILE A 24 -16.79 -1.26 3.89
C ILE A 24 -17.05 -2.78 3.73
N ASP A 25 -18.01 -3.17 2.90
CA ASP A 25 -18.28 -4.59 2.64
C ASP A 25 -17.11 -5.28 1.94
N LEU A 26 -16.47 -4.60 0.99
CA LEU A 26 -15.28 -5.11 0.33
C LEU A 26 -14.07 -5.17 1.28
N CYS A 27 -13.94 -4.21 2.20
CA CYS A 27 -12.94 -4.27 3.26
C CYS A 27 -13.12 -5.53 4.13
N LYS A 28 -14.36 -5.83 4.54
CA LYS A 28 -14.68 -7.03 5.33
C LYS A 28 -14.45 -8.32 4.56
N GLU A 29 -14.76 -8.34 3.26
CA GLU A 29 -14.48 -9.49 2.39
C GLU A 29 -12.97 -9.76 2.30
N LEU A 30 -12.16 -8.72 2.10
CA LEU A 30 -10.70 -8.84 2.09
C LEU A 30 -10.14 -9.23 3.47
N GLU A 31 -10.69 -8.71 4.57
CA GLU A 31 -10.30 -9.14 5.92
C GLU A 31 -10.60 -10.63 6.15
N PHE A 32 -11.77 -11.10 5.72
CA PHE A 32 -12.13 -12.52 5.78
C PHE A 32 -11.14 -13.37 4.98
N ILE A 33 -10.86 -13.01 3.73
CA ILE A 33 -9.88 -13.69 2.88
C ILE A 33 -8.51 -13.76 3.57
N HIS A 34 -8.03 -12.63 4.11
CA HIS A 34 -6.76 -12.59 4.83
C HIS A 34 -6.77 -13.52 6.04
N ARG A 35 -7.78 -13.43 6.91
CA ARG A 35 -7.90 -14.26 8.11
C ARG A 35 -7.93 -15.76 7.80
N SER A 36 -8.51 -16.15 6.66
CA SER A 36 -8.58 -17.55 6.23
C SER A 36 -7.28 -18.08 5.61
N CYS A 37 -6.45 -17.22 5.02
CA CYS A 37 -5.32 -17.64 4.19
C CYS A 37 -3.96 -17.05 4.65
N ALA A 38 -3.92 -16.31 5.74
CA ALA A 38 -2.71 -15.67 6.22
C ALA A 38 -1.66 -16.67 6.71
N THR A 39 -0.41 -16.39 6.37
CA THR A 39 0.76 -17.10 6.88
C THR A 39 1.63 -16.13 7.68
N ALA A 40 2.50 -16.68 8.53
CA ALA A 40 3.45 -15.85 9.28
C ALA A 40 4.41 -15.13 8.32
N GLY A 41 4.50 -13.81 8.43
CA GLY A 41 5.44 -12.99 7.69
C GLY A 41 6.85 -13.05 8.28
N TYR A 42 7.81 -12.39 7.60
CA TYR A 42 9.21 -12.37 8.04
C TYR A 42 9.44 -11.59 9.35
N ARG A 43 8.52 -10.68 9.70
CA ARG A 43 8.57 -9.92 10.96
C ARG A 43 7.68 -10.59 12.00
N THR A 44 8.18 -10.67 13.23
CA THR A 44 7.39 -11.14 14.37
C THR A 44 6.11 -10.32 14.51
N GLY A 45 4.98 -11.01 14.65
CA GLY A 45 3.67 -10.36 14.78
C GLY A 45 3.12 -9.77 13.48
N VAL A 46 3.69 -10.10 12.31
CA VAL A 46 3.13 -9.73 11.01
C VAL A 46 2.63 -10.99 10.32
N LEU A 47 1.41 -10.95 9.78
CA LEU A 47 0.88 -12.00 8.91
C LEU A 47 0.69 -11.46 7.49
N SER A 48 0.83 -12.32 6.49
CA SER A 48 0.64 -11.95 5.09
C SER A 48 -0.17 -12.97 4.30
N THR A 49 -0.95 -12.48 3.35
CA THR A 49 -1.58 -13.27 2.29
C THR A 49 -1.22 -12.62 0.97
N THR A 50 -0.52 -13.34 0.09
CA THR A 50 -0.11 -12.84 -1.22
C THR A 50 -0.95 -13.47 -2.31
N LEU A 51 -0.82 -12.94 -3.54
CA LEU A 51 -1.47 -13.54 -4.71
C LEU A 51 -1.14 -15.03 -4.86
N ALA A 52 0.12 -15.43 -4.62
CA ALA A 52 0.53 -16.83 -4.69
C ALA A 52 -0.17 -17.71 -3.65
N HIS A 53 -0.36 -17.20 -2.42
CA HIS A 53 -1.12 -17.93 -1.39
C HIS A 53 -2.56 -18.16 -1.83
N LEU A 54 -3.23 -17.13 -2.36
CA LEU A 54 -4.62 -17.22 -2.83
C LEU A 54 -4.74 -18.15 -4.03
N SER A 55 -3.83 -18.05 -5.01
CA SER A 55 -3.79 -18.96 -6.16
C SER A 55 -3.63 -20.42 -5.74
N ALA A 56 -2.78 -20.68 -4.73
CA ALA A 56 -2.55 -22.03 -4.21
C ALA A 56 -3.79 -22.66 -3.55
N THR A 57 -4.77 -21.86 -3.12
CA THR A 57 -6.03 -22.39 -2.56
C THR A 57 -6.90 -23.08 -3.61
N GLY A 58 -6.69 -22.81 -4.90
CA GLY A 58 -7.59 -23.27 -5.98
C GLY A 58 -9.00 -22.65 -5.93
N CYS A 59 -9.23 -21.67 -5.05
CA CYS A 59 -10.54 -21.03 -4.88
C CYS A 59 -10.56 -19.64 -5.53
N SER A 60 -11.14 -19.56 -6.73
CA SER A 60 -11.28 -18.30 -7.47
C SER A 60 -12.03 -17.23 -6.69
N HIS A 61 -13.00 -17.60 -5.85
CA HIS A 61 -13.78 -16.65 -5.03
C HIS A 61 -12.93 -15.92 -3.99
N LEU A 62 -11.83 -16.52 -3.51
CA LEU A 62 -10.89 -15.84 -2.61
C LEU A 62 -9.90 -14.96 -3.38
N LEU A 63 -9.63 -15.29 -4.64
CA LEU A 63 -8.66 -14.60 -5.50
C LEU A 63 -9.25 -13.36 -6.20
N LEU A 64 -10.48 -13.47 -6.71
CA LEU A 64 -11.09 -12.46 -7.58
C LEU A 64 -11.24 -11.07 -6.91
N PRO A 65 -11.73 -10.95 -5.65
CA PRO A 65 -11.81 -9.64 -4.99
C PRO A 65 -10.44 -8.98 -4.86
N PHE A 66 -9.41 -9.78 -4.58
CA PHE A 66 -8.04 -9.32 -4.41
C PHE A 66 -7.43 -8.79 -5.72
N VAL A 67 -7.61 -9.52 -6.83
CA VAL A 67 -7.16 -9.08 -8.15
C VAL A 67 -7.93 -7.83 -8.60
N LYS A 68 -9.25 -7.77 -8.41
CA LYS A 68 -10.04 -6.60 -8.76
C LYS A 68 -9.58 -5.33 -8.04
N VAL A 69 -9.27 -5.43 -6.75
CA VAL A 69 -8.77 -4.29 -5.97
C VAL A 69 -7.36 -3.89 -6.39
N ARG A 70 -6.49 -4.86 -6.69
CA ARG A 70 -5.15 -4.61 -7.22
C ARG A 70 -5.18 -3.76 -8.50
N GLU A 71 -6.01 -4.14 -9.47
CA GLU A 71 -6.08 -3.40 -10.74
C GLU A 71 -6.67 -1.99 -10.56
N ARG A 72 -7.71 -1.84 -9.73
CA ARG A 72 -8.24 -0.51 -9.39
C ARG A 72 -7.21 0.38 -8.69
N LEU A 73 -6.38 -0.19 -7.80
CA LEU A 73 -5.29 0.56 -7.16
C LEU A 73 -4.24 0.98 -8.18
N LYS A 74 -3.87 0.09 -9.11
CA LYS A 74 -2.95 0.43 -10.21
C LYS A 74 -3.47 1.62 -11.01
N GLU A 75 -4.71 1.58 -11.46
CA GLU A 75 -5.36 2.67 -12.21
C GLU A 75 -5.34 3.99 -11.42
N ALA A 76 -5.62 3.94 -10.11
CA ALA A 76 -5.61 5.13 -9.26
C ALA A 76 -4.19 5.71 -9.07
N VAL A 77 -3.16 4.87 -9.01
CA VAL A 77 -1.76 5.32 -8.96
C VAL A 77 -1.38 5.95 -10.30
N GLU A 78 -1.72 5.29 -11.41
CA GLU A 78 -1.48 5.82 -12.77
C GLU A 78 -2.14 7.18 -12.99
N GLU A 79 -3.37 7.36 -12.53
CA GLU A 79 -4.06 8.65 -12.57
C GLU A 79 -3.41 9.69 -11.65
N ALA A 80 -2.97 9.30 -10.45
CA ALA A 80 -2.36 10.21 -9.48
C ALA A 80 -1.02 10.82 -9.95
N PHE A 81 -0.29 10.11 -10.82
CA PHE A 81 1.04 10.48 -11.31
C PHE A 81 1.11 10.72 -12.82
N ASP A 82 -0.03 10.67 -13.53
CA ASP A 82 -0.13 10.90 -14.97
C ASP A 82 0.76 9.97 -15.81
N CYS A 83 0.77 8.67 -15.45
CA CYS A 83 1.60 7.63 -16.08
C CYS A 83 0.76 6.43 -16.53
N GLN A 84 -0.38 6.70 -17.19
CA GLN A 84 -1.35 5.67 -17.54
C GLN A 84 -0.76 4.61 -18.47
N PHE A 85 -1.02 3.34 -18.12
CA PHE A 85 -0.52 2.14 -18.81
C PHE A 85 0.99 1.91 -18.71
N GLU A 86 1.72 2.70 -17.93
CA GLU A 86 3.17 2.55 -17.77
C GLU A 86 3.55 1.64 -16.58
N LEU A 87 2.62 1.36 -15.67
CA LEU A 87 2.94 0.64 -14.43
C LEU A 87 2.75 -0.87 -14.54
N PHE A 88 3.66 -1.58 -13.86
CA PHE A 88 3.53 -3.00 -13.57
C PHE A 88 3.46 -3.22 -12.06
N VAL A 89 2.52 -4.03 -11.60
CA VAL A 89 2.37 -4.32 -10.17
C VAL A 89 3.30 -5.48 -9.76
N GLU A 90 4.44 -5.11 -9.17
CA GLU A 90 5.44 -6.05 -8.67
C GLU A 90 4.93 -6.90 -7.49
N PHE A 91 4.24 -6.28 -6.54
CA PHE A 91 3.81 -6.94 -5.30
C PHE A 91 2.37 -6.57 -4.95
N THR A 92 1.63 -7.55 -4.44
CA THR A 92 0.31 -7.34 -3.83
C THR A 92 0.16 -8.30 -2.67
N GLY A 93 -0.20 -7.76 -1.50
CA GLY A 93 -0.41 -8.55 -0.29
C GLY A 93 -1.44 -7.92 0.63
N LEU A 94 -2.22 -8.77 1.31
CA LEU A 94 -2.95 -8.41 2.52
C LEU A 94 -2.02 -8.62 3.71
N ILE A 95 -1.84 -7.59 4.53
CA ILE A 95 -0.89 -7.59 5.63
C ILE A 95 -1.63 -7.20 6.91
N SER A 96 -1.46 -8.00 7.96
CA SER A 96 -1.90 -7.62 9.31
C SER A 96 -0.72 -7.41 10.23
N TRP A 97 -0.78 -6.31 10.98
CA TRP A 97 0.19 -5.94 12.01
C TRP A 97 -0.44 -6.23 13.37
N CYS A 98 -0.02 -7.34 13.99
CA CYS A 98 -0.50 -7.74 15.30
C CYS A 98 0.18 -6.95 16.43
N LYS A 99 -0.28 -7.18 17.67
CA LYS A 99 0.25 -6.51 18.86
C LYS A 99 1.78 -6.62 18.94
N GLY A 100 2.44 -5.48 19.08
CA GLY A 100 3.90 -5.38 19.20
C GLY A 100 4.66 -5.34 17.88
N ALA A 101 3.99 -5.58 16.74
CA ALA A 101 4.61 -5.42 15.44
C ALA A 101 4.87 -3.94 15.14
N SER A 102 6.00 -3.67 14.51
CA SER A 102 6.40 -2.34 14.08
C SER A 102 7.35 -2.42 12.89
N ILE A 103 7.46 -1.30 12.18
CA ILE A 103 8.44 -1.09 11.13
C ILE A 103 9.12 0.25 11.36
N GLY A 104 10.44 0.26 11.25
CA GLY A 104 11.24 1.48 11.33
C GLY A 104 11.18 2.29 10.04
N TRP A 105 11.84 3.44 10.03
CA TRP A 105 11.99 4.26 8.84
C TRP A 105 12.67 3.50 7.70
N HIS A 106 12.10 3.61 6.51
CA HIS A 106 12.59 3.00 5.29
C HIS A 106 11.91 3.64 4.07
N SER A 107 12.57 3.60 2.92
CA SER A 107 11.94 3.74 1.60
C SER A 107 11.51 2.37 1.09
N ASP A 108 10.53 2.31 0.19
CA ASP A 108 10.04 1.04 -0.38
C ASP A 108 10.98 0.47 -1.47
N ASP A 109 11.91 1.27 -1.97
CA ASP A 109 12.96 0.93 -2.94
C ASP A 109 14.32 0.56 -2.29
N ASN A 110 14.36 0.35 -0.98
CA ASN A 110 15.59 0.34 -0.16
C ASN A 110 16.59 -0.84 -0.38
N LYS A 111 16.28 -1.82 -1.23
CA LYS A 111 17.16 -2.96 -1.57
C LYS A 111 17.43 -3.01 -3.07
N PRO A 112 18.57 -3.57 -3.50
CA PRO A 112 18.89 -3.70 -4.93
C PRO A 112 17.78 -4.35 -5.78
N TYR A 113 17.10 -5.37 -5.23
CA TYR A 113 16.00 -6.06 -5.92
C TYR A 113 14.65 -5.34 -5.83
N LEU A 114 14.59 -4.19 -5.16
CA LEU A 114 13.40 -3.33 -5.00
C LEU A 114 13.56 -1.97 -5.70
N LYS A 115 14.73 -1.70 -6.29
CA LYS A 115 15.08 -0.39 -6.84
C LYS A 115 14.21 0.06 -8.01
N GLN A 116 13.50 -0.87 -8.64
CA GLN A 116 12.57 -0.63 -9.73
C GLN A 116 11.17 -0.19 -9.28
N ARG A 117 10.93 0.00 -7.98
CA ARG A 117 9.64 0.48 -7.48
C ARG A 117 9.59 1.99 -7.60
N ASP A 118 8.61 2.50 -8.34
CA ASP A 118 8.35 3.94 -8.44
C ASP A 118 7.35 4.41 -7.38
N PHE A 119 6.32 3.60 -7.12
CA PHE A 119 5.17 4.00 -6.30
C PHE A 119 4.70 2.88 -5.36
N SER A 120 4.04 3.29 -4.29
CA SER A 120 3.37 2.43 -3.33
C SER A 120 1.93 2.88 -3.10
N ALA A 121 1.03 1.91 -2.93
CA ALA A 121 -0.35 2.13 -2.56
C ALA A 121 -0.74 1.21 -1.40
N VAL A 122 -1.23 1.80 -0.31
CA VAL A 122 -1.64 1.10 0.91
C VAL A 122 -3.12 1.34 1.13
N CYS A 123 -3.93 0.27 1.08
CA CYS A 123 -5.34 0.32 1.44
C CYS A 123 -5.56 -0.18 2.87
N TYR A 124 -6.29 0.58 3.67
CA TYR A 124 -6.65 0.20 5.02
C TYR A 124 -7.99 -0.53 5.04
N LEU A 125 -8.03 -1.69 5.71
CA LEU A 125 -9.22 -2.55 5.74
C LEU A 125 -10.02 -2.43 7.05
N ASN A 126 -9.45 -1.78 8.06
CA ASN A 126 -10.05 -1.58 9.38
C ASN A 126 -9.58 -0.26 10.00
N ASP A 127 -10.24 0.15 11.09
CA ASP A 127 -10.17 1.51 11.63
C ASP A 127 -9.18 1.65 12.79
N GLN A 128 -8.25 2.60 12.69
CA GLN A 128 -7.45 3.03 13.82
C GLN A 128 -8.34 3.69 14.88
N GLY A 129 -8.11 3.39 16.16
CA GLY A 129 -8.85 3.92 17.31
C GLY A 129 -10.14 3.17 17.63
N LYS A 130 -10.65 2.38 16.68
CA LYS A 130 -11.84 1.55 16.85
C LYS A 130 -11.48 0.06 16.86
N ASP A 131 -10.77 -0.43 15.85
CA ASP A 131 -10.41 -1.86 15.73
C ASP A 131 -9.01 -2.15 16.30
N PHE A 132 -8.12 -1.16 16.30
CA PHE A 132 -6.77 -1.27 16.88
C PHE A 132 -6.23 0.08 17.37
N LYS A 133 -5.13 0.06 18.12
CA LYS A 133 -4.41 1.26 18.60
C LYS A 133 -2.99 1.30 18.01
N GLY A 134 -2.49 2.50 17.69
CA GLY A 134 -1.20 2.67 17.00
C GLY A 134 -1.29 2.37 15.50
N GLY A 135 -0.17 2.15 14.82
CA GLY A 135 -0.16 1.77 13.39
C GLY A 135 -0.40 2.91 12.40
N THR A 136 -0.23 4.17 12.82
CA THR A 136 -0.28 5.34 11.92
C THR A 136 0.83 5.26 10.87
N LEU A 137 0.50 5.46 9.60
CA LEU A 137 1.50 5.67 8.55
C LEU A 137 2.10 7.05 8.72
N ARG A 138 3.43 7.13 8.82
CA ARG A 138 4.17 8.38 9.02
C ARG A 138 5.18 8.54 7.92
N PHE A 139 5.33 9.79 7.48
CA PHE A 139 6.38 10.20 6.56
C PHE A 139 7.39 11.04 7.34
N GLN A 140 8.68 10.91 7.01
CA GLN A 140 9.73 11.66 7.72
C GLN A 140 9.57 13.17 7.52
N ASP A 141 9.29 13.57 6.29
CA ASP A 141 9.12 14.97 5.89
C ASP A 141 7.95 15.12 4.91
N GLY A 142 7.56 16.36 4.57
CA GLY A 142 6.50 16.66 3.60
C GLY A 142 5.06 16.47 4.10
N GLU A 143 4.08 16.85 3.29
CA GLU A 143 2.65 16.82 3.64
C GLU A 143 1.85 15.84 2.75
N PRO A 144 0.90 15.07 3.33
CA PRO A 144 0.66 14.94 4.76
C PRO A 144 1.83 14.25 5.47
N SER A 145 2.14 14.67 6.69
CA SER A 145 3.18 14.06 7.54
C SER A 145 2.75 12.71 8.13
N SER A 146 1.44 12.44 8.19
CA SER A 146 0.91 11.16 8.60
C SER A 146 -0.50 10.90 8.08
N ILE A 147 -0.85 9.62 7.95
CA ILE A 147 -2.18 9.15 7.58
C ILE A 147 -2.64 8.13 8.64
N ALA A 148 -3.78 8.43 9.27
CA ALA A 148 -4.45 7.51 10.18
C ALA A 148 -5.21 6.45 9.37
N PRO A 149 -5.03 5.15 9.65
CA PRO A 149 -5.79 4.10 9.00
C PRO A 149 -7.30 4.24 9.24
N VAL A 150 -8.07 4.25 8.15
CA VAL A 150 -9.53 4.25 8.15
C VAL A 150 -9.99 3.23 7.10
N ALA A 151 -10.95 2.37 7.45
CA ALA A 151 -11.40 1.33 6.55
C ALA A 151 -11.90 1.91 5.22
N GLY A 152 -11.33 1.43 4.12
CA GLY A 152 -11.65 1.83 2.75
C GLY A 152 -10.79 2.96 2.21
N ASP A 153 -9.98 3.63 3.03
CA ASP A 153 -9.06 4.66 2.58
C ASP A 153 -7.79 4.08 1.96
N VAL A 154 -7.19 4.84 1.04
CA VAL A 154 -5.93 4.50 0.38
C VAL A 154 -4.92 5.63 0.51
N ALA A 155 -3.69 5.30 0.90
CA ALA A 155 -2.53 6.16 0.79
C ALA A 155 -1.71 5.77 -0.45
N ILE A 156 -1.36 6.75 -1.29
CA ILE A 156 -0.50 6.58 -2.47
C ILE A 156 0.69 7.53 -2.32
N TYR A 157 1.91 7.04 -2.56
CA TYR A 157 3.15 7.80 -2.40
C TYR A 157 4.29 7.21 -3.26
N THR A 158 5.37 7.96 -3.46
CA THR A 158 6.56 7.50 -4.19
C THR A 158 7.39 6.54 -3.34
N ALA A 159 8.04 5.56 -3.95
CA ALA A 159 8.74 4.49 -3.23
C ALA A 159 10.12 4.90 -2.69
N ASP A 160 10.65 6.05 -3.09
CA ASP A 160 11.99 6.55 -2.79
C ASP A 160 12.12 7.33 -1.46
N TYR A 161 11.02 7.51 -0.72
CA TYR A 161 10.95 8.43 0.42
C TYR A 161 10.19 7.90 1.65
#